data_AF-A0A522C0Y0-F1
#
_entry.id   AF-A0A522C0Y0-F1
#
_cell.length_a   1.000
_cell.length_b   1.000
_cell.length_c   1.000
_cell.angle_alpha   90.00
_cell.angle_beta   90.00
_cell.angle_gamma   90.00
#
_symmetry.space_group_name_H-M   'P 1'
#
loop_
_entity.id
_entity.type
_entity.pdbx_description
1 polymer ?
#
loop_
_entity_poly.entity_id
_entity_poly.type
_entity_poly.pdbx_seq_one_letter_code
_entity_poly.pdbx_strand_id
1 'polypeptide(L)'
;MKASNTLAIRGSLALLALLAAFQAGAAPGLRAIAGSLGGAGSGDIGAGCTTYGPTKAILDYFGSGLGVAVPGGGISACGYVGQVLDNSSPTTPATASTGVGPVILGNPGYAGYYTGSASATASFTGLHAEAKGSFSLGLPGSPVALFDSASAAFFTDTLTLSSPLVVPASTGYVGYRFEIDGSLTASGTPASYYFGETLASLVYQQGSGPVYEAAHFYTRRGEPGSATAVGVPISGWTSATGSISGAGSVNTLDVLSPFPITFGTPWELTVGLAVRAIGEAAADFGSTAKLVGLDVFDAQGHRITEFTLTSASGTDYISGVPEPASGLLLLAGAAALAARRSRSASH
;
A
#
# COMPACT_ATOMS: atom_id res chain seq x y z
N MET A 1 -64.56 -14.03 52.30
CA MET A 1 -63.25 -14.74 52.36
C MET A 1 -63.13 -15.53 51.06
N LYS A 2 -62.15 -15.40 50.17
CA LYS A 2 -60.80 -14.83 50.14
C LYS A 2 -60.59 -14.29 48.71
N ALA A 3 -60.06 -13.08 48.60
CA ALA A 3 -59.44 -12.57 47.37
C ALA A 3 -57.97 -13.00 47.37
N SER A 4 -57.42 -13.39 46.22
CA SER A 4 -55.98 -13.65 46.08
C SER A 4 -55.46 -12.94 44.83
N ASN A 5 -54.52 -12.02 45.08
CA ASN A 5 -53.80 -11.17 44.14
C ASN A 5 -52.79 -11.99 43.32
N THR A 6 -52.83 -11.85 42.00
CA THR A 6 -51.74 -12.26 41.11
C THR A 6 -51.61 -11.26 39.97
N LEU A 7 -50.92 -10.14 40.20
CA LEU A 7 -50.55 -9.23 39.13
C LEU A 7 -49.18 -8.62 39.42
N ALA A 8 -48.41 -8.46 38.34
CA ALA A 8 -47.26 -7.58 38.19
C ALA A 8 -45.86 -8.09 38.60
N ILE A 9 -45.28 -9.03 37.84
CA ILE A 9 -43.81 -9.09 37.59
C ILE A 9 -43.53 -9.72 36.20
N ARG A 10 -43.77 -9.00 35.09
CA ARG A 10 -43.32 -9.43 33.72
C ARG A 10 -43.01 -8.23 32.79
N GLY A 11 -42.54 -7.11 33.34
CA GLY A 11 -42.44 -5.84 32.60
C GLY A 11 -41.05 -5.31 32.24
N SER A 12 -39.94 -5.92 32.69
CA SER A 12 -38.66 -5.19 32.74
C SER A 12 -37.44 -5.89 32.12
N LEU A 13 -37.58 -7.05 31.47
CA LEU A 13 -36.42 -7.76 30.88
C LEU A 13 -36.21 -7.55 29.37
N ALA A 14 -37.09 -6.84 28.67
CA ALA A 14 -36.99 -6.65 27.22
C ALA A 14 -36.25 -5.38 26.78
N LEU A 15 -35.93 -4.45 27.70
CA LEU A 15 -35.29 -3.17 27.34
C LEU A 15 -33.76 -3.17 27.47
N LEU A 16 -33.15 -4.20 28.10
CA LEU A 16 -31.68 -4.30 28.23
C LEU A 16 -30.98 -5.02 27.07
N ALA A 17 -31.72 -5.70 26.19
CA ALA A 17 -31.15 -6.42 25.04
C ALA A 17 -30.97 -5.55 23.77
N LEU A 18 -31.45 -4.30 23.79
CA LEU A 18 -31.29 -3.34 22.67
C LEU A 18 -30.11 -2.38 22.84
N LEU A 19 -29.30 -2.52 23.90
CA LEU A 19 -27.94 -2.00 23.93
C LEU A 19 -27.01 -3.03 23.26
N ALA A 20 -27.37 -3.43 22.03
CA ALA A 20 -26.40 -4.02 21.13
C ALA A 20 -25.28 -2.97 21.02
N ALA A 21 -24.11 -3.32 21.53
CA ALA A 21 -22.94 -2.45 21.52
C ALA A 21 -22.68 -2.06 20.06
N PHE A 22 -23.07 -0.85 19.69
CA PHE A 22 -22.52 -0.20 18.51
C PHE A 22 -21.01 -0.11 18.79
N GLN A 23 -20.24 -1.05 18.24
CA GLN A 23 -18.80 -0.91 18.21
C GLN A 23 -18.55 0.39 17.47
N ALA A 24 -18.07 1.40 18.20
CA ALA A 24 -17.62 2.63 17.58
C ALA A 24 -16.51 2.22 16.61
N GLY A 25 -16.78 2.36 15.30
CA GLY A 25 -15.77 2.12 14.28
C GLY A 25 -14.55 3.00 14.56
N ALA A 26 -13.36 2.51 14.25
CA ALA A 26 -12.18 3.35 14.32
C ALA A 26 -12.37 4.58 13.44
N ALA A 27 -11.91 5.73 13.93
CA ALA A 27 -11.93 6.94 13.13
C ALA A 27 -11.11 6.73 11.86
N PRO A 28 -11.56 7.25 10.70
CA PRO A 28 -10.80 7.16 9.47
C PRO A 28 -9.42 7.81 9.66
N GLY A 29 -8.41 7.23 9.01
CA GLY A 29 -7.03 7.62 9.19
C GLY A 29 -6.19 7.41 7.94
N LEU A 30 -5.26 8.33 7.71
CA LEU A 30 -4.26 8.30 6.66
C LEU A 30 -2.88 8.30 7.32
N ARG A 31 -1.94 7.56 6.75
CA ARG A 31 -0.56 7.52 7.24
C ARG A 31 0.41 7.40 6.09
N ALA A 32 1.51 8.14 6.15
CA ALA A 32 2.62 8.05 5.21
C ALA A 32 3.93 7.92 5.99
N ILE A 33 4.74 6.95 5.60
CA ILE A 33 6.05 6.66 6.18
C ILE A 33 7.08 6.76 5.05
N ALA A 34 8.19 7.45 5.28
CA ALA A 34 9.29 7.50 4.33
C ALA A 34 10.62 7.43 5.08
N GLY A 35 11.51 6.53 4.65
CA GLY A 35 12.83 6.32 5.21
C GLY A 35 13.89 6.27 4.13
N SER A 36 15.05 6.85 4.42
CA SER A 36 16.25 6.68 3.61
C SER A 36 17.46 6.70 4.52
N LEU A 37 18.31 5.68 4.40
CA LEU A 37 19.50 5.48 5.22
C LEU A 37 20.70 5.10 4.36
N GLY A 38 21.86 5.63 4.75
CA GLY A 38 23.12 5.06 4.29
C GLY A 38 24.29 5.37 5.20
N GLY A 39 25.44 4.77 4.87
CA GLY A 39 26.69 4.96 5.59
C GLY A 39 27.38 3.64 5.88
N ALA A 40 28.65 3.71 6.28
CA ALA A 40 29.49 2.53 6.49
C ALA A 40 29.23 1.77 7.80
N GLY A 41 28.48 2.35 8.75
CA GLY A 41 28.22 1.79 10.07
C GLY A 41 29.47 1.75 10.95
N SER A 42 29.65 2.76 11.81
CA SER A 42 30.85 2.90 12.66
C SER A 42 30.56 2.87 14.16
N GLY A 43 29.31 2.59 14.55
CA GLY A 43 28.91 2.56 15.96
C GLY A 43 29.29 1.27 16.68
N ASP A 44 29.15 1.31 18.01
CA ASP A 44 29.45 0.18 18.88
C ASP A 44 28.42 -0.95 18.72
N ILE A 45 28.90 -2.17 18.50
CA ILE A 45 28.09 -3.39 18.47
C ILE A 45 27.31 -3.57 19.78
N GLY A 46 27.92 -3.22 20.91
CA GLY A 46 27.30 -3.29 22.24
C GLY A 46 26.10 -2.35 22.42
N ALA A 47 25.97 -1.33 21.56
CA ALA A 47 24.86 -0.39 21.56
C ALA A 47 23.65 -0.86 20.74
N GLY A 48 23.67 -2.08 20.18
CA GLY A 48 22.57 -2.60 19.36
C GLY A 48 22.70 -2.29 17.87
N CYS A 49 23.91 -1.97 17.39
CA CYS A 49 24.19 -1.70 15.98
C CYS A 49 24.37 -2.96 15.13
N THR A 50 23.88 -4.11 15.61
CA THR A 50 23.91 -5.41 14.91
C THR A 50 22.51 -5.96 14.62
N THR A 51 21.47 -5.37 15.22
CA THR A 51 20.09 -5.70 14.94
C THR A 51 19.49 -4.65 14.03
N TYR A 52 18.82 -5.09 12.98
CA TYR A 52 18.19 -4.22 11.99
C TYR A 52 16.75 -4.67 11.79
N GLY A 53 15.85 -3.72 11.62
CA GLY A 53 14.47 -4.01 11.30
C GLY A 53 13.73 -2.78 10.81
N PRO A 54 12.59 -2.97 10.15
CA PRO A 54 11.73 -1.87 9.78
C PRO A 54 11.11 -1.23 11.04
N THR A 55 10.57 -0.03 10.89
CA THR A 55 9.77 0.59 11.96
C THR A 55 8.61 -0.34 12.36
N LYS A 56 8.20 -0.28 13.63
CA LYS A 56 7.14 -1.15 14.17
C LYS A 56 5.88 -1.16 13.30
N ALA A 57 5.46 0.00 12.80
CA ALA A 57 4.28 0.12 11.95
C ALA A 57 4.37 -0.66 10.63
N ILE A 58 5.54 -0.64 10.00
CA ILE A 58 5.80 -1.44 8.80
C ILE A 58 5.89 -2.92 9.17
N LEU A 59 6.61 -3.25 10.26
CA LEU A 59 6.76 -4.63 10.71
C LEU A 59 5.42 -5.30 11.04
N ASP A 60 4.55 -4.60 11.76
CA ASP A 60 3.25 -5.12 12.20
C ASP A 60 2.32 -5.38 11.01
N TYR A 61 2.41 -4.57 9.95
CA TYR A 61 1.46 -4.59 8.84
C TYR A 61 1.99 -5.31 7.59
N PHE A 62 3.24 -5.08 7.20
CA PHE A 62 3.87 -5.66 6.01
C PHE A 62 4.85 -6.81 6.32
N GLY A 63 5.15 -7.06 7.60
CA GLY A 63 6.18 -8.03 7.99
C GLY A 63 7.61 -7.50 7.84
N SER A 64 8.60 -8.40 7.81
CA SER A 64 10.03 -8.05 7.90
C SER A 64 10.71 -7.74 6.55
N GLY A 65 10.05 -7.99 5.41
CA GLY A 65 10.65 -7.84 4.09
C GLY A 65 10.62 -6.41 3.52
N LEU A 66 9.81 -5.53 4.10
CA LEU A 66 9.54 -4.18 3.62
C LEU A 66 9.96 -3.14 4.66
N GLY A 67 10.24 -1.92 4.20
CA GLY A 67 10.73 -0.83 5.03
C GLY A 67 12.25 -0.72 5.10
N VAL A 68 12.71 0.40 5.65
CA VAL A 68 14.15 0.64 5.82
C VAL A 68 14.69 -0.14 6.99
N ALA A 69 15.86 -0.76 6.82
CA ALA A 69 16.60 -1.43 7.88
C ALA A 69 17.14 -0.44 8.94
N VAL A 70 16.33 -0.10 9.94
CA VAL A 70 16.72 0.78 11.06
C VAL A 70 17.52 -0.03 12.08
N PRO A 71 18.72 0.42 12.49
CA PRO A 71 19.50 -0.26 13.52
C PRO A 71 18.86 -0.10 14.91
N GLY A 72 18.89 -1.16 15.73
CA GLY A 72 18.29 -1.17 17.08
C GLY A 72 18.91 -0.13 18.03
N GLY A 73 20.20 0.18 17.87
CA GLY A 73 20.90 1.24 18.59
C GLY A 73 20.57 2.66 18.14
N GLY A 74 19.80 2.83 17.06
CA GLY A 74 19.47 4.11 16.45
C GLY A 74 20.45 4.55 15.37
N ILE A 75 19.93 5.28 14.37
CA ILE A 75 20.64 5.63 13.13
C ILE A 75 21.97 6.34 13.42
N SER A 76 21.91 7.47 14.14
CA SER A 76 23.11 8.29 14.41
C SER A 76 24.09 7.61 15.37
N ALA A 77 23.61 6.91 16.39
CA ALA A 77 24.49 6.21 17.34
C ALA A 77 25.27 5.07 16.66
N CYS A 78 24.69 4.47 15.62
CA CYS A 78 25.33 3.43 14.82
C CYS A 78 26.22 3.97 13.68
N GLY A 79 26.39 5.30 13.57
CA GLY A 79 27.25 5.93 12.56
C GLY A 79 26.64 5.92 11.15
N TYR A 80 25.32 5.82 11.04
CA TYR A 80 24.59 5.98 9.78
C TYR A 80 24.02 7.40 9.68
N VAL A 81 23.65 7.76 8.46
CA VAL A 81 23.03 9.05 8.12
C VAL A 81 21.69 8.79 7.45
N GLY A 82 20.73 9.66 7.73
CA GLY A 82 19.39 9.59 7.20
C GLY A 82 18.35 9.63 8.32
N GLN A 83 17.12 9.32 8.00
CA GLN A 83 15.99 9.40 8.93
C GLN A 83 14.80 8.60 8.42
N VAL A 84 13.85 8.36 9.32
CA VAL A 84 12.50 7.89 8.99
C VAL A 84 11.50 8.91 9.48
N LEU A 85 10.60 9.33 8.59
CA LEU A 85 9.46 10.20 8.88
C LEU A 85 8.19 9.37 8.86
N ASP A 86 7.29 9.67 9.77
CA ASP A 86 6.01 8.98 9.95
C ASP A 86 4.95 10.01 10.29
N ASN A 87 4.11 10.30 9.30
CA ASN A 87 3.10 11.34 9.37
C ASN A 87 1.72 10.71 9.24
N SER A 88 0.80 11.10 10.12
CA SER A 88 -0.61 10.69 10.06
C SER A 88 -1.54 11.89 9.99
N SER A 89 -2.70 11.69 9.37
CA SER A 89 -3.77 12.67 9.29
C SER A 89 -5.13 11.97 9.25
N PRO A 90 -6.17 12.47 9.93
CA PRO A 90 -7.49 11.86 9.91
C PRO A 90 -8.29 12.16 8.63
N THR A 91 -7.95 13.22 7.90
CA THR A 91 -8.82 13.74 6.82
C THR A 91 -8.07 14.29 5.61
N THR A 92 -6.93 14.96 5.83
CA THR A 92 -6.12 15.50 4.72
C THR A 92 -5.11 14.47 4.26
N PRO A 93 -4.67 14.50 2.98
CA PRO A 93 -3.60 13.63 2.54
C PRO A 93 -2.39 13.68 3.48
N ALA A 94 -1.92 12.52 3.92
CA ALA A 94 -0.72 12.39 4.73
C ALA A 94 0.47 12.24 3.80
N THR A 95 1.52 13.02 3.98
CA THR A 95 2.72 13.00 3.13
C THR A 95 3.97 12.83 3.97
N ALA A 96 4.89 11.98 3.55
CA ALA A 96 6.22 11.86 4.15
C ALA A 96 7.26 11.81 3.03
N SER A 97 8.35 12.56 3.16
CA SER A 97 9.45 12.54 2.18
C SER A 97 10.78 12.77 2.88
N THR A 98 11.76 11.96 2.53
CA THR A 98 13.11 12.05 3.07
C THR A 98 14.14 11.73 1.99
N GLY A 99 15.38 12.15 2.24
CA GLY A 99 16.51 11.77 1.42
C GLY A 99 17.80 11.78 2.23
N VAL A 100 18.78 11.06 1.72
CA VAL A 100 20.14 11.06 2.21
C VAL A 100 21.06 11.49 1.06
N GLY A 101 21.87 12.52 1.32
CA GLY A 101 22.88 12.99 0.39
C GLY A 101 24.01 11.96 0.23
N PRO A 102 25.04 12.26 -0.59
CA PRO A 102 26.13 11.34 -0.80
C PRO A 102 26.79 10.94 0.52
N VAL A 103 26.62 9.69 0.93
CA VAL A 103 27.21 9.13 2.15
C VAL A 103 28.18 8.04 1.79
N ILE A 104 29.35 8.07 2.44
CA ILE A 104 30.43 7.12 2.20
C ILE A 104 30.02 5.74 2.72
N LEU A 105 30.19 4.71 1.88
CA LEU A 105 29.84 3.31 2.19
C LEU A 105 31.04 2.44 2.58
N GLY A 106 32.20 3.04 2.85
CA GLY A 106 33.42 2.29 3.16
C GLY A 106 34.54 3.15 3.75
N ASN A 107 35.72 2.54 3.92
CA ASN A 107 36.89 3.26 4.42
C ASN A 107 37.45 4.26 3.39
N PRO A 108 38.12 5.34 3.83
CA PRO A 108 38.83 6.24 2.94
C PRO A 108 39.81 5.47 2.03
N GLY A 109 39.61 5.55 0.71
CA GLY A 109 40.42 4.86 -0.31
C GLY A 109 39.68 3.86 -1.20
N TYR A 110 38.50 3.37 -0.77
CA TYR A 110 37.61 2.47 -1.53
C TYR A 110 36.14 2.93 -1.44
N ALA A 111 35.92 4.24 -1.50
CA ALA A 111 34.63 4.84 -1.13
C ALA A 111 33.66 4.93 -2.32
N GLY A 112 32.74 3.97 -2.43
CA GLY A 112 31.45 4.25 -3.05
C GLY A 112 30.62 5.20 -2.19
N TYR A 113 29.83 6.05 -2.84
CA TYR A 113 28.85 6.92 -2.19
C TYR A 113 27.44 6.44 -2.52
N TYR A 114 26.56 6.51 -1.54
CA TYR A 114 25.13 6.30 -1.72
C TYR A 114 24.38 7.62 -1.65
N THR A 115 23.41 7.80 -2.54
CA THR A 115 22.32 8.76 -2.36
C THR A 115 21.01 8.00 -2.40
N GLY A 116 20.08 8.37 -1.54
CA GLY A 116 18.76 7.74 -1.46
C GLY A 116 17.66 8.76 -1.25
N SER A 117 16.46 8.42 -1.71
CA SER A 117 15.25 9.21 -1.48
C SER A 117 14.04 8.30 -1.34
N ALA A 118 13.07 8.73 -0.55
CA ALA A 118 11.80 8.04 -0.39
C ALA A 118 10.67 9.04 -0.20
N SER A 119 9.51 8.78 -0.77
CA SER A 119 8.30 9.58 -0.63
C SER A 119 7.06 8.70 -0.56
N ALA A 120 6.12 9.06 0.30
CA ALA A 120 4.81 8.44 0.39
C ALA A 120 3.74 9.52 0.51
N THR A 121 2.60 9.27 -0.14
CA THR A 121 1.37 10.05 0.02
C THR A 121 0.20 9.11 0.20
N ALA A 122 -0.55 9.28 1.29
CA ALA A 122 -1.77 8.55 1.55
C ALA A 122 -2.99 9.45 1.44
N SER A 123 -3.99 8.98 0.70
CA SER A 123 -5.34 9.54 0.63
C SER A 123 -6.36 8.42 0.58
N PHE A 124 -7.62 8.69 0.90
CA PHE A 124 -8.68 7.68 0.79
C PHE A 124 -8.94 7.27 -0.68
N THR A 125 -8.59 8.12 -1.64
CA THR A 125 -8.74 7.85 -3.08
C THR A 125 -7.54 7.16 -3.72
N GLY A 126 -6.44 6.99 -2.98
CA GLY A 126 -5.24 6.38 -3.53
C GLY A 126 -4.01 6.48 -2.64
N LEU A 127 -3.14 5.49 -2.79
CA LEU A 127 -1.86 5.37 -2.10
C LEU A 127 -0.72 5.52 -3.10
N HIS A 128 0.27 6.34 -2.76
CA HIS A 128 1.48 6.54 -3.53
C HIS A 128 2.70 6.21 -2.65
N ALA A 129 3.65 5.50 -3.22
CA ALA A 129 4.91 5.19 -2.58
C ALA A 129 6.04 5.12 -3.62
N GLU A 130 7.14 5.81 -3.34
CA GLU A 130 8.36 5.85 -4.15
C GLU A 130 9.58 5.66 -3.25
N ALA A 131 10.59 4.94 -3.76
CA ALA A 131 11.90 4.83 -3.15
C ALA A 131 12.97 4.70 -4.23
N LYS A 132 14.10 5.37 -4.05
CA LYS A 132 15.22 5.34 -4.99
C LYS A 132 16.53 5.31 -4.25
N GLY A 133 17.48 4.56 -4.78
CA GLY A 133 18.87 4.55 -4.37
C GLY A 133 19.79 4.58 -5.57
N SER A 134 20.96 5.20 -5.42
CA SER A 134 21.99 5.20 -6.46
C SER A 134 23.39 5.23 -5.86
N PHE A 135 24.33 4.58 -6.54
CA PHE A 135 25.74 4.61 -6.20
C PHE A 135 26.52 5.59 -7.08
N SER A 136 27.60 6.14 -6.54
CA SER A 136 28.58 6.91 -7.30
C SER A 136 30.00 6.67 -6.80
N LEU A 137 30.98 6.85 -7.68
CA LEU A 137 32.43 6.78 -7.40
C LEU A 137 32.97 5.47 -6.78
N GLY A 138 32.21 4.37 -6.79
CA GLY A 138 32.67 3.07 -6.31
C GLY A 138 31.56 2.24 -5.67
N LEU A 139 31.96 1.20 -4.94
CA LEU A 139 31.07 0.26 -4.26
C LEU A 139 31.16 0.38 -2.74
N PRO A 140 30.20 -0.18 -1.98
CA PRO A 140 30.34 -0.34 -0.54
C PRO A 140 31.65 -1.06 -0.19
N GLY A 141 32.46 -0.40 0.65
CA GLY A 141 33.70 -0.96 1.18
C GLY A 141 33.55 -1.60 2.56
N SER A 142 32.38 -1.47 3.19
CA SER A 142 32.05 -2.04 4.50
C SER A 142 30.96 -3.12 4.36
N PRO A 143 31.12 -4.31 4.99
CA PRO A 143 30.10 -5.35 4.99
C PRO A 143 28.84 -4.98 5.80
N VAL A 144 28.92 -3.94 6.64
CA VAL A 144 27.79 -3.42 7.43
C VAL A 144 27.27 -2.09 6.88
N ALA A 145 27.66 -1.73 5.65
CA ALA A 145 27.14 -0.54 5.01
C ALA A 145 25.62 -0.66 4.77
N LEU A 146 24.89 0.43 5.05
CA LEU A 146 23.49 0.56 4.67
C LEU A 146 23.37 1.44 3.41
N PHE A 147 22.39 1.14 2.57
CA PHE A 147 22.08 1.82 1.31
C PHE A 147 20.63 1.53 0.93
N ASP A 148 19.70 1.94 1.80
CA ASP A 148 18.32 1.48 1.78
C ASP A 148 17.36 2.67 1.82
N SER A 149 16.37 2.66 0.93
CA SER A 149 15.29 3.64 0.90
C SER A 149 13.97 2.89 0.80
N ALA A 150 12.98 3.30 1.60
CA ALA A 150 11.66 2.66 1.60
C ALA A 150 10.59 3.67 2.00
N SER A 151 9.38 3.46 1.51
CA SER A 151 8.23 4.27 1.87
C SER A 151 6.98 3.41 1.93
N ALA A 152 5.98 3.87 2.67
CA ALA A 152 4.68 3.24 2.72
C ALA A 152 3.58 4.26 2.92
N ALA A 153 2.43 4.02 2.31
CA ALA A 153 1.22 4.81 2.46
C ALA A 153 0.07 3.89 2.90
N PHE A 154 -0.77 4.37 3.80
CA PHE A 154 -1.89 3.62 4.37
C PHE A 154 -3.14 4.48 4.42
N PHE A 155 -4.31 3.86 4.21
CA PHE A 155 -5.56 4.39 4.71
C PHE A 155 -6.29 3.34 5.55
N THR A 156 -7.00 3.80 6.56
CA THR A 156 -7.96 3.03 7.37
C THR A 156 -9.28 3.76 7.29
N ASP A 157 -10.35 3.06 6.90
CA ASP A 157 -11.69 3.63 6.85
C ASP A 157 -12.73 2.66 7.42
N THR A 158 -13.84 3.20 7.92
CA THR A 158 -14.99 2.41 8.35
C THR A 158 -16.02 2.41 7.24
N LEU A 159 -16.29 1.23 6.67
CA LEU A 159 -17.24 1.01 5.60
C LEU A 159 -18.51 0.39 6.13
N THR A 160 -19.67 0.78 5.60
CA THR A 160 -20.97 0.14 5.87
C THR A 160 -21.68 -0.09 4.56
N LEU A 161 -22.21 -1.30 4.38
CA LEU A 161 -22.89 -1.70 3.16
C LEU A 161 -24.31 -2.10 3.45
N SER A 162 -25.24 -1.60 2.65
CA SER A 162 -26.66 -1.95 2.70
C SER A 162 -27.19 -2.23 1.29
N SER A 163 -28.26 -3.01 1.19
CA SER A 163 -28.90 -3.34 -0.08
C SER A 163 -30.42 -3.43 0.14
N PRO A 164 -31.26 -2.93 -0.79
CA PRO A 164 -32.71 -3.13 -0.71
C PRO A 164 -33.11 -4.60 -0.95
N LEU A 165 -32.22 -5.41 -1.51
CA LEU A 165 -32.45 -6.82 -1.82
C LEU A 165 -32.10 -7.75 -0.65
N VAL A 166 -31.44 -7.25 0.39
CA VAL A 166 -30.95 -8.04 1.51
C VAL A 166 -31.52 -7.50 2.81
N VAL A 167 -32.06 -8.39 3.65
CA VAL A 167 -32.60 -8.00 4.96
C VAL A 167 -31.47 -7.42 5.82
N PRO A 168 -31.64 -6.25 6.47
CA PRO A 168 -30.65 -5.68 7.37
C PRO A 168 -30.16 -6.68 8.43
N ALA A 169 -28.90 -6.59 8.81
CA ALA A 169 -28.20 -7.51 9.70
C ALA A 169 -28.05 -8.95 9.18
N SER A 170 -28.36 -9.22 7.91
CA SER A 170 -28.04 -10.52 7.29
C SER A 170 -26.54 -10.63 7.03
N THR A 171 -26.02 -11.86 7.09
CA THR A 171 -24.63 -12.14 6.72
C THR A 171 -24.44 -12.06 5.21
N GLY A 172 -23.26 -11.68 4.78
CA GLY A 172 -22.86 -11.67 3.38
C GLY A 172 -21.35 -11.71 3.26
N TYR A 173 -20.87 -11.48 2.04
CA TYR A 173 -19.45 -11.42 1.78
C TYR A 173 -19.07 -10.26 0.85
N VAL A 174 -17.82 -9.81 0.97
CA VAL A 174 -17.24 -8.76 0.14
C VAL A 174 -15.90 -9.17 -0.44
N GLY A 175 -15.64 -8.83 -1.69
CA GLY A 175 -14.34 -8.82 -2.34
C GLY A 175 -13.96 -7.39 -2.71
N TYR A 176 -12.66 -7.10 -2.72
CA TYR A 176 -12.12 -5.78 -3.05
C TYR A 176 -11.43 -5.85 -4.41
N ARG A 177 -11.64 -4.82 -5.23
CA ARG A 177 -10.94 -4.66 -6.50
C ARG A 177 -10.02 -3.46 -6.43
N PHE A 178 -8.72 -3.73 -6.58
CA PHE A 178 -7.69 -2.70 -6.60
C PHE A 178 -7.20 -2.46 -8.01
N GLU A 179 -6.90 -1.20 -8.33
CA GLU A 179 -6.07 -0.83 -9.48
C GLU A 179 -4.72 -0.36 -8.98
N ILE A 180 -3.66 -0.71 -9.71
CA ILE A 180 -2.28 -0.34 -9.38
C ILE A 180 -1.46 -0.16 -10.65
N ASP A 181 -0.71 0.92 -10.70
CA ASP A 181 0.29 1.18 -11.72
C ASP A 181 1.62 1.61 -11.10
N GLY A 182 2.69 1.39 -11.85
CA GLY A 182 4.02 1.78 -11.40
C GLY A 182 5.14 1.14 -12.19
N SER A 183 6.34 1.29 -11.64
CA SER A 183 7.54 0.68 -12.16
C SER A 183 8.54 0.34 -11.06
N LEU A 184 9.32 -0.69 -11.33
CA LEU A 184 10.48 -1.08 -10.56
C LEU A 184 11.68 -1.17 -11.51
N THR A 185 12.84 -0.69 -11.07
CA THR A 185 14.09 -0.76 -11.84
C THR A 185 15.27 -1.09 -10.93
N ALA A 186 16.14 -1.96 -11.41
CA ALA A 186 17.43 -2.36 -10.85
C ALA A 186 18.36 -2.68 -12.03
N SER A 187 18.60 -1.68 -12.89
CA SER A 187 19.25 -1.88 -14.19
C SER A 187 20.75 -2.12 -14.09
N GLY A 188 21.32 -2.86 -15.04
CA GLY A 188 22.76 -3.10 -15.17
C GLY A 188 23.16 -4.57 -14.95
N THR A 189 24.43 -4.87 -15.15
CA THR A 189 24.96 -6.24 -15.03
C THR A 189 25.25 -6.57 -13.57
N PRO A 190 24.89 -7.77 -13.08
CA PRO A 190 25.34 -8.25 -11.77
C PRO A 190 26.86 -8.21 -11.66
N ALA A 191 27.37 -7.65 -10.57
CA ALA A 191 28.79 -7.64 -10.24
C ALA A 191 28.97 -7.79 -8.73
N SER A 192 30.12 -8.31 -8.30
CA SER A 192 30.43 -8.45 -6.87
C SER A 192 30.27 -7.10 -6.16
N TYR A 193 29.51 -7.10 -5.06
CA TYR A 193 29.23 -5.91 -4.24
C TYR A 193 28.41 -4.81 -4.95
N TYR A 194 27.86 -5.10 -6.13
CA TYR A 194 26.96 -4.21 -6.86
C TYR A 194 25.51 -4.68 -6.68
N PHE A 195 24.82 -4.10 -5.72
CA PHE A 195 23.45 -4.48 -5.35
C PHE A 195 22.42 -3.57 -6.03
N GLY A 196 21.31 -4.18 -6.44
CA GLY A 196 20.12 -3.48 -6.92
C GLY A 196 18.95 -4.42 -6.76
N GLU A 197 18.11 -4.14 -5.78
CA GLU A 197 16.87 -4.88 -5.54
C GLU A 197 15.79 -3.88 -5.19
N THR A 198 14.59 -4.14 -5.69
CA THR A 198 13.44 -3.35 -5.31
C THR A 198 12.19 -4.21 -5.23
N LEU A 199 11.38 -3.90 -4.23
CA LEU A 199 10.17 -4.62 -3.88
C LEU A 199 9.02 -3.62 -3.72
N ALA A 200 7.82 -4.05 -4.05
CA ALA A 200 6.60 -3.39 -3.63
C ALA A 200 5.54 -4.41 -3.23
N SER A 201 4.70 -4.05 -2.27
CA SER A 201 3.57 -4.88 -1.86
C SER A 201 2.35 -4.03 -1.59
N LEU A 202 1.22 -4.47 -2.12
CA LEU A 202 -0.11 -3.97 -1.80
C LEU A 202 -0.77 -4.99 -0.87
N VAL A 203 -1.09 -4.57 0.35
CA VAL A 203 -1.73 -5.42 1.35
C VAL A 203 -2.99 -4.75 1.89
N TYR A 204 -3.88 -5.55 2.45
CA TYR A 204 -5.10 -5.05 3.07
C TYR A 204 -5.52 -5.90 4.27
N GLN A 205 -6.37 -5.34 5.12
CA GLN A 205 -6.87 -5.96 6.33
C GLN A 205 -8.33 -5.54 6.54
N GLN A 206 -9.19 -6.51 6.87
CA GLN A 206 -10.59 -6.26 7.24
C GLN A 206 -10.79 -6.48 8.75
N GLY A 207 -11.22 -5.43 9.46
CA GLY A 207 -11.35 -5.44 10.90
C GLY A 207 -10.03 -5.81 11.59
N SER A 208 -10.12 -6.61 12.65
CA SER A 208 -8.96 -7.19 13.33
C SER A 208 -8.48 -8.53 12.71
N GLY A 209 -8.85 -8.81 11.45
CA GLY A 209 -8.47 -10.05 10.76
C GLY A 209 -6.98 -10.10 10.38
N PRO A 210 -6.54 -11.17 9.72
CA PRO A 210 -5.18 -11.23 9.15
C PRO A 210 -4.95 -10.14 8.10
N VAL A 211 -3.67 -9.77 7.90
CA VAL A 211 -3.26 -8.96 6.75
C VAL A 211 -3.03 -9.87 5.56
N TYR A 212 -3.58 -9.49 4.41
CA TYR A 212 -3.49 -10.26 3.16
C TYR A 212 -2.73 -9.46 2.11
N GLU A 213 -1.79 -10.11 1.41
CA GLU A 213 -1.11 -9.53 0.26
C GLU A 213 -2.00 -9.67 -0.99
N ALA A 214 -2.41 -8.54 -1.56
CA ALA A 214 -3.15 -8.48 -2.80
C ALA A 214 -2.22 -8.54 -4.01
N ALA A 215 -1.11 -7.79 -3.97
CA ALA A 215 -0.15 -7.74 -5.07
C ALA A 215 1.29 -7.66 -4.55
N HIS A 216 2.19 -8.34 -5.26
CA HIS A 216 3.61 -8.34 -5.00
C HIS A 216 4.38 -7.98 -6.28
N PHE A 217 5.36 -7.08 -6.15
CA PHE A 217 6.21 -6.67 -7.24
C PHE A 217 7.65 -6.80 -6.81
N TYR A 218 8.47 -7.39 -7.68
CA TYR A 218 9.86 -7.65 -7.39
C TYR A 218 10.71 -7.48 -8.64
N THR A 219 11.86 -6.86 -8.50
CA THR A 219 12.95 -7.05 -9.47
C THR A 219 14.28 -6.92 -8.76
N ARG A 220 15.25 -7.65 -9.28
CA ARG A 220 16.64 -7.50 -8.91
C ARG A 220 17.50 -7.42 -10.15
N ARG A 221 18.67 -6.83 -9.98
CA ARG A 221 19.67 -6.66 -11.02
C ARG A 221 19.98 -7.98 -11.72
N GLY A 222 19.92 -7.96 -13.05
CA GLY A 222 20.19 -9.13 -13.88
C GLY A 222 19.06 -10.16 -13.95
N GLU A 223 17.91 -9.91 -13.33
CA GLU A 223 16.79 -10.86 -13.35
C GLU A 223 15.50 -10.25 -13.90
N PRO A 224 14.64 -11.06 -14.55
CA PRO A 224 13.32 -10.61 -14.94
C PRO A 224 12.54 -10.08 -13.72
N GLY A 225 11.90 -8.92 -13.86
CA GLY A 225 10.93 -8.47 -12.86
C GLY A 225 9.67 -9.34 -12.82
N SER A 226 8.94 -9.30 -11.72
CA SER A 226 7.67 -9.99 -11.55
C SER A 226 6.62 -9.08 -10.92
N ALA A 227 5.38 -9.22 -11.38
CA ALA A 227 4.17 -8.62 -10.80
C ALA A 227 3.17 -9.76 -10.64
N THR A 228 2.85 -10.11 -9.40
CA THR A 228 1.97 -11.24 -9.11
C THR A 228 0.90 -10.89 -8.09
N ALA A 229 -0.27 -11.52 -8.23
CA ALA A 229 -1.30 -11.60 -7.21
C ALA A 229 -1.36 -13.07 -6.78
N VAL A 230 -0.77 -13.39 -5.62
CA VAL A 230 -0.66 -14.76 -5.07
C VAL A 230 -0.11 -15.76 -6.08
N GLY A 231 1.05 -15.39 -6.63
CA GLY A 231 1.80 -16.22 -7.56
C GLY A 231 1.25 -16.23 -9.00
N VAL A 232 0.10 -15.61 -9.27
CA VAL A 232 -0.44 -15.46 -10.62
C VAL A 232 0.01 -14.13 -11.22
N PRO A 233 0.58 -14.09 -12.45
CA PRO A 233 0.96 -12.84 -13.09
C PRO A 233 -0.21 -11.87 -13.27
N ILE A 234 0.03 -10.60 -12.95
CA ILE A 234 -0.97 -9.54 -13.15
C ILE A 234 -0.95 -9.09 -14.61
N SER A 235 -2.11 -9.08 -15.26
CA SER A 235 -2.24 -8.59 -16.64
C SER A 235 -1.89 -7.09 -16.74
N GLY A 236 -1.35 -6.67 -17.88
CA GLY A 236 -0.98 -5.27 -18.15
C GLY A 236 0.43 -4.87 -17.67
N TRP A 237 1.19 -5.80 -17.09
CA TRP A 237 2.58 -5.59 -16.68
C TRP A 237 3.57 -6.14 -17.70
N THR A 238 4.61 -5.36 -17.98
CA THR A 238 5.72 -5.74 -18.85
C THR A 238 6.97 -5.98 -18.01
N SER A 239 7.54 -7.17 -18.11
CA SER A 239 8.78 -7.54 -17.44
C SER A 239 9.96 -7.50 -18.40
N ALA A 240 11.10 -7.02 -17.92
CA ALA A 240 12.40 -7.14 -18.55
C ALA A 240 13.48 -7.40 -17.48
N THR A 241 14.72 -7.65 -17.92
CA THR A 241 15.84 -7.86 -17.01
C THR A 241 16.14 -6.59 -16.20
N GLY A 242 16.02 -6.68 -14.89
CA GLY A 242 16.21 -5.58 -13.95
C GLY A 242 15.10 -4.53 -14.01
N SER A 243 13.93 -4.83 -14.59
CA SER A 243 12.82 -3.88 -14.56
C SER A 243 11.45 -4.52 -14.75
N ILE A 244 10.44 -3.88 -14.19
CA ILE A 244 9.04 -4.18 -14.49
C ILE A 244 8.25 -2.88 -14.47
N SER A 245 7.28 -2.72 -15.37
CA SER A 245 6.41 -1.55 -15.41
C SER A 245 5.07 -1.89 -16.04
N GLY A 246 4.03 -1.18 -15.65
CA GLY A 246 2.70 -1.36 -16.21
C GLY A 246 1.60 -0.90 -15.28
N ALA A 247 0.39 -1.34 -15.60
CA ALA A 247 -0.81 -1.08 -14.83
C ALA A 247 -1.69 -2.32 -14.89
N GLY A 248 -2.39 -2.63 -13.80
CA GLY A 248 -3.30 -3.77 -13.76
C GLY A 248 -4.31 -3.67 -12.62
N SER A 249 -5.27 -4.59 -12.64
CA SER A 249 -6.26 -4.73 -11.58
C SER A 249 -6.05 -6.04 -10.83
N VAL A 250 -6.28 -6.02 -9.52
CA VAL A 250 -6.30 -7.21 -8.67
C VAL A 250 -7.66 -7.31 -8.02
N ASN A 251 -8.30 -8.48 -8.12
CA ASN A 251 -9.50 -8.80 -7.36
C ASN A 251 -9.13 -9.76 -6.23
N THR A 252 -9.49 -9.43 -5.00
CA THR A 252 -9.21 -10.32 -3.86
C THR A 252 -9.94 -11.65 -3.96
N LEU A 253 -11.00 -11.74 -4.77
CA LEU A 253 -11.73 -12.99 -5.04
C LEU A 253 -10.98 -13.97 -5.93
N ASP A 254 -10.05 -13.48 -6.75
CA ASP A 254 -9.19 -14.35 -7.57
C ASP A 254 -8.19 -15.11 -6.69
N VAL A 255 -8.04 -14.64 -5.44
CA VAL A 255 -6.96 -14.98 -4.54
C VAL A 255 -7.45 -15.68 -3.27
N LEU A 256 -8.54 -15.19 -2.69
CA LEU A 256 -9.05 -15.63 -1.40
C LEU A 256 -10.56 -15.84 -1.44
N SER A 257 -11.06 -16.58 -0.45
CA SER A 257 -12.50 -16.61 -0.18
C SER A 257 -13.00 -15.20 0.15
N PRO A 258 -14.24 -14.85 -0.25
CA PRO A 258 -14.79 -13.54 0.01
C PRO A 258 -14.92 -13.30 1.53
N PHE A 259 -14.76 -12.05 1.96
CA PHE A 259 -14.65 -11.70 3.37
C PHE A 259 -16.02 -11.54 4.01
N PRO A 260 -16.28 -12.13 5.19
CA PRO A 260 -17.58 -12.06 5.81
C PRO A 260 -17.91 -10.64 6.25
N ILE A 261 -19.13 -10.20 5.97
CA ILE A 261 -19.70 -8.94 6.46
C ILE A 261 -21.10 -9.18 7.01
N THR A 262 -21.65 -8.17 7.67
CA THR A 262 -23.06 -8.12 8.05
C THR A 262 -23.66 -6.85 7.46
N PHE A 263 -24.69 -6.99 6.62
CA PHE A 263 -25.32 -5.85 5.97
C PHE A 263 -25.87 -4.85 7.00
N GLY A 264 -25.54 -3.58 6.84
CA GLY A 264 -25.90 -2.49 7.76
C GLY A 264 -24.98 -2.36 8.97
N THR A 265 -24.01 -3.25 9.15
CA THR A 265 -23.01 -3.17 10.22
C THR A 265 -21.69 -2.62 9.66
N PRO A 266 -21.07 -1.63 10.32
CA PRO A 266 -19.78 -1.12 9.91
C PRO A 266 -18.65 -2.14 10.07
N TRP A 267 -17.66 -2.10 9.19
CA TRP A 267 -16.38 -2.79 9.35
C TRP A 267 -15.22 -1.87 8.98
N GLU A 268 -14.06 -2.12 9.56
CA GLU A 268 -12.84 -1.40 9.23
C GLU A 268 -12.17 -2.04 8.01
N LEU A 269 -11.70 -1.22 7.07
CA LEU A 269 -10.80 -1.62 6.00
C LEU A 269 -9.52 -0.80 6.12
N THR A 270 -8.40 -1.48 6.30
CA THR A 270 -7.07 -0.87 6.17
C THR A 270 -6.41 -1.38 4.91
N VAL A 271 -5.83 -0.49 4.11
CA VAL A 271 -5.06 -0.81 2.90
C VAL A 271 -3.72 -0.10 2.99
N GLY A 272 -2.65 -0.82 2.63
CA GLY A 272 -1.30 -0.27 2.60
C GLY A 272 -0.56 -0.62 1.32
N LEU A 273 0.18 0.35 0.80
CA LEU A 273 1.16 0.18 -0.26
C LEU A 273 2.55 0.50 0.30
N ALA A 274 3.49 -0.43 0.20
CA ALA A 274 4.88 -0.21 0.58
C ALA A 274 5.82 -0.50 -0.57
N VAL A 275 6.90 0.27 -0.66
CA VAL A 275 7.98 0.06 -1.63
C VAL A 275 9.34 0.13 -0.92
N ARG A 276 10.32 -0.57 -1.46
CA ARG A 276 11.70 -0.58 -0.98
C ARG A 276 12.66 -0.61 -2.16
N ALA A 277 13.75 0.15 -2.07
CA ALA A 277 14.85 0.18 -3.02
C ALA A 277 16.17 0.06 -2.28
N ILE A 278 16.87 -1.05 -2.53
CA ILE A 278 18.16 -1.39 -1.93
C ILE A 278 19.24 -1.22 -2.99
N GLY A 279 20.26 -0.43 -2.67
CA GLY A 279 21.41 -0.19 -3.52
C GLY A 279 21.06 0.72 -4.70
N GLU A 280 21.53 0.39 -5.90
CA GLU A 280 21.14 1.10 -7.11
C GLU A 280 19.90 0.45 -7.71
N ALA A 281 18.74 0.98 -7.30
CA ALA A 281 17.41 0.57 -7.71
C ALA A 281 16.40 1.71 -7.49
N ALA A 282 15.23 1.64 -8.14
CA ALA A 282 14.12 2.55 -7.91
C ALA A 282 12.78 1.81 -7.99
N ALA A 283 11.88 2.13 -7.07
CA ALA A 283 10.46 1.82 -7.11
C ALA A 283 9.69 3.12 -7.22
N ASP A 284 8.77 3.19 -8.18
CA ASP A 284 7.88 4.32 -8.38
C ASP A 284 6.46 3.81 -8.64
N PHE A 285 5.60 3.92 -7.63
CA PHE A 285 4.16 3.70 -7.74
C PHE A 285 3.45 5.05 -7.73
N GLY A 286 3.94 5.91 -8.65
CA GLY A 286 3.63 7.31 -8.92
C GLY A 286 2.15 7.63 -9.06
N SER A 287 1.37 6.64 -9.47
CA SER A 287 -0.09 6.68 -9.48
C SER A 287 -0.65 5.45 -8.74
N THR A 288 -1.02 5.70 -7.49
CA THR A 288 -2.32 5.31 -6.93
C THR A 288 -2.67 3.82 -6.95
N ALA A 289 -2.21 3.05 -5.95
CA ALA A 289 -3.02 1.89 -5.57
C ALA A 289 -4.40 2.42 -5.09
N LYS A 290 -5.48 2.08 -5.80
CA LYS A 290 -6.86 2.55 -5.53
C LYS A 290 -7.78 1.38 -5.26
N LEU A 291 -8.70 1.54 -4.33
CA LEU A 291 -9.89 0.71 -4.26
C LEU A 291 -10.91 1.23 -5.29
N VAL A 292 -11.17 0.45 -6.34
CA VAL A 292 -12.00 0.84 -7.50
C VAL A 292 -13.30 0.05 -7.62
N GLY A 293 -13.60 -0.77 -6.63
CA GLY A 293 -14.84 -1.52 -6.60
C GLY A 293 -14.90 -2.56 -5.51
N LEU A 294 -16.13 -2.97 -5.22
CA LEU A 294 -16.44 -4.07 -4.32
C LEU A 294 -17.29 -5.09 -5.09
N ASP A 295 -17.01 -6.37 -4.88
CA ASP A 295 -17.88 -7.47 -5.28
C ASP A 295 -18.62 -7.97 -4.05
N VAL A 296 -19.95 -7.96 -4.09
CA VAL A 296 -20.79 -8.17 -2.91
C VAL A 296 -21.64 -9.42 -3.12
N PHE A 297 -21.75 -10.24 -2.09
CA PHE A 297 -22.53 -11.49 -2.12
C PHE A 297 -23.43 -11.61 -0.91
N ASP A 298 -24.59 -12.23 -1.08
CA ASP A 298 -25.45 -12.65 0.02
C ASP A 298 -24.88 -13.89 0.75
N ALA A 299 -25.60 -14.36 1.78
CA ALA A 299 -25.22 -15.55 2.54
C ALA A 299 -25.22 -16.86 1.71
N GLN A 300 -25.92 -16.88 0.58
CA GLN A 300 -26.01 -18.00 -0.35
C GLN A 300 -24.95 -17.94 -1.46
N GLY A 301 -24.15 -16.88 -1.51
CA GLY A 301 -23.11 -16.66 -2.52
C GLY A 301 -23.65 -16.05 -3.83
N HIS A 302 -24.88 -15.55 -3.86
CA HIS A 302 -25.36 -14.81 -5.03
C HIS A 302 -24.82 -13.39 -5.02
N ARG A 303 -24.37 -12.92 -6.17
CA ARG A 303 -23.86 -11.56 -6.34
C ARG A 303 -24.98 -10.53 -6.22
N ILE A 304 -24.73 -9.50 -5.41
CA ILE A 304 -25.63 -8.36 -5.21
C ILE A 304 -25.07 -7.17 -6.01
N THR A 305 -25.83 -6.71 -7.01
CA THR A 305 -25.45 -5.58 -7.86
C THR A 305 -26.08 -4.25 -7.42
N GLU A 306 -27.12 -4.30 -6.59
CA GLU A 306 -27.81 -3.13 -6.06
C GLU A 306 -27.49 -2.98 -4.58
N PHE A 307 -26.53 -2.12 -4.26
CA PHE A 307 -26.14 -1.82 -2.89
C PHE A 307 -25.67 -0.38 -2.77
N THR A 308 -25.65 0.12 -1.54
CA THR A 308 -25.02 1.39 -1.18
C THR A 308 -23.87 1.12 -0.25
N LEU A 309 -22.76 1.81 -0.47
CA LEU A 309 -21.59 1.82 0.40
C LEU A 309 -21.47 3.21 1.02
N THR A 310 -21.42 3.28 2.35
CA THR A 310 -21.09 4.50 3.07
C THR A 310 -19.76 4.35 3.75
N SER A 311 -18.92 5.37 3.64
CA SER A 311 -17.59 5.44 4.25
C SER A 311 -17.58 6.51 5.35
N ALA A 312 -16.87 6.27 6.45
CA ALA A 312 -16.69 7.26 7.51
C ALA A 312 -15.82 8.44 7.09
N SER A 313 -14.89 8.25 6.14
CA SER A 313 -14.15 9.35 5.51
C SER A 313 -15.00 10.18 4.53
N GLY A 314 -16.17 9.68 4.14
CA GLY A 314 -17.02 10.28 3.10
C GLY A 314 -16.57 9.99 1.68
N THR A 315 -15.58 9.10 1.50
CA THR A 315 -15.04 8.74 0.18
C THR A 315 -16.00 7.80 -0.54
N ASP A 316 -16.31 8.11 -1.80
CA ASP A 316 -17.11 7.23 -2.65
C ASP A 316 -16.20 6.24 -3.40
N TYR A 317 -16.14 5.00 -2.91
CA TYR A 317 -15.36 3.91 -3.49
C TYR A 317 -16.08 3.14 -4.62
N ILE A 318 -17.35 3.46 -4.88
CA ILE A 318 -18.19 2.72 -5.84
C ILE A 318 -18.61 3.56 -7.04
N SER A 319 -18.57 4.89 -6.93
CA SER A 319 -18.56 5.75 -8.10
C SER A 319 -17.27 5.45 -8.88
N GLY A 320 -17.41 4.88 -10.07
CA GLY A 320 -16.27 4.75 -10.97
C GLY A 320 -15.63 6.13 -11.07
N VAL A 321 -14.31 6.21 -10.79
CA VAL A 321 -13.56 7.45 -11.01
C VAL A 321 -13.88 7.85 -12.45
N PRO A 322 -14.50 9.02 -12.70
CA PRO A 322 -14.80 9.43 -14.06
C PRO A 322 -13.48 9.39 -14.81
N GLU A 323 -13.35 8.49 -15.79
CA GLU A 323 -12.11 8.36 -16.53
C GLU A 323 -11.73 9.77 -17.00
N PRO A 324 -10.59 10.32 -16.55
CA PRO A 324 -10.25 11.69 -16.88
C PRO A 324 -10.04 11.75 -18.38
N ALA A 325 -11.02 12.32 -19.08
CA ALA A 325 -10.85 12.82 -20.42
C ALA A 325 -10.36 11.78 -21.46
N SER A 326 -10.49 10.46 -21.26
CA SER A 326 -10.14 9.45 -22.28
C SER A 326 -10.83 9.76 -23.60
N GLY A 327 -12.10 10.17 -23.53
CA GLY A 327 -12.85 10.67 -24.69
C GLY A 327 -12.27 11.94 -25.29
N LEU A 328 -11.78 12.89 -24.48
CA LEU A 328 -11.15 14.12 -24.97
C LEU A 328 -9.76 13.85 -25.57
N LEU A 329 -8.97 12.93 -25.01
CA LEU A 329 -7.69 12.51 -25.57
C LEU A 329 -7.88 11.72 -26.88
N LEU A 330 -8.89 10.85 -26.94
CA LEU A 330 -9.27 10.17 -28.17
C LEU A 330 -9.72 11.19 -29.24
N LEU A 331 -10.54 12.17 -28.86
CA LEU A 331 -10.99 13.24 -29.76
C LEU A 331 -9.83 14.15 -30.20
N ALA A 332 -8.92 14.52 -29.30
CA ALA A 332 -7.74 15.31 -29.61
C ALA A 332 -6.78 14.54 -30.54
N GLY A 333 -6.59 13.24 -30.28
CA GLY A 333 -5.83 12.34 -31.14
C GLY A 333 -6.45 12.21 -32.54
N ALA A 334 -7.76 11.98 -32.61
CA ALA A 334 -8.50 11.93 -33.86
C ALA A 334 -8.44 13.25 -34.64
N ALA A 335 -8.56 14.40 -33.95
CA ALA A 335 -8.44 15.73 -34.54
C ALA A 335 -7.02 15.98 -35.08
N ALA A 336 -5.97 15.60 -34.35
CA ALA A 336 -4.59 15.71 -34.80
C ALA A 336 -4.32 14.84 -36.05
N LEU A 337 -4.86 13.63 -36.10
CA LEU A 337 -4.80 12.74 -37.27
C LEU A 337 -5.54 13.33 -38.48
N ALA A 338 -6.73 13.89 -38.28
CA ALA A 338 -7.50 14.55 -39.33
C ALA A 338 -6.76 15.78 -39.89
N ALA A 339 -6.21 16.63 -39.01
CA ALA A 339 -5.40 17.79 -39.41
C ALA A 339 -4.17 17.37 -40.22
N ARG A 340 -3.49 16.28 -39.85
CA ARG A 340 -2.34 15.75 -40.61
C ARG A 340 -2.72 15.25 -42.00
N ARG A 341 -3.87 14.58 -42.16
CA ARG A 341 -4.37 14.15 -43.47
C ARG A 341 -4.69 15.33 -44.39
N SER A 342 -5.28 16.40 -43.86
CA SER A 342 -5.62 17.59 -44.67
C SER A 342 -4.39 18.29 -45.29
N ARG A 343 -3.25 18.29 -44.59
CA ARG A 343 -1.99 18.88 -45.08
C ARG A 343 -1.28 18.01 -46.13
N SER A 344 -1.49 16.70 -46.11
CA SER A 344 -0.87 15.80 -47.08
C SER A 344 -1.56 15.79 -48.44
N ALA A 345 -2.82 16.25 -48.51
CA ALA A 345 -3.59 16.33 -49.74
C ALA A 345 -3.40 17.66 -50.50
N SER A 346 -2.63 18.59 -49.95
CA SER A 346 -2.37 19.94 -50.51
C SER A 346 -0.98 20.08 -51.16
N HIS A 347 -0.25 18.98 -51.29
CA HIS A 347 1.00 18.85 -52.05
C HIS A 347 0.80 17.85 -53.19
#